data_AF-I1CKR2-F1
#
_entry.id   AF-I1CKR2-F1
#
_cell.length_a   1.000
_cell.length_b   1.000
_cell.length_c   1.000
_cell.angle_alpha   90.00
_cell.angle_beta   90.00
_cell.angle_gamma   90.00
#
_symmetry.space_group_name_H-M   'P 1'
#
loop_
_entity.id
_entity.type
_entity.pdbx_description
1 polymer ?
#
loop_
_entity_poly.entity_id
_entity_poly.type
_entity_poly.pdbx_seq_one_letter_code
_entity_poly.pdbx_strand_id
1 'polypeptide(L)'
;MVFPGISVFAEIEILGQTYRSKASRTTRGCYIKVACNPTIPGKEAEMRIGEVQYYFSHQLQMKKTIIPNGRVFAPNAFDEHLFAFVRWYNAPLHPFRGFECLGAAYYHNSFRPAGSDCILPVSRIFTCVAMKQGYPDNHVVFLPLPRKTIGL
;
A
#
# COMPACT_ATOMS: atom_id res chain seq x y z
N MET A 1 -11.84 11.58 17.38
CA MET A 1 -11.27 12.85 16.90
C MET A 1 -11.47 12.86 15.39
N VAL A 2 -12.37 13.69 14.86
CA VAL A 2 -12.64 13.79 13.42
C VAL A 2 -11.77 14.92 12.91
N PHE A 3 -10.75 14.60 12.11
CA PHE A 3 -9.95 15.63 11.45
C PHE A 3 -10.77 16.18 10.27
N PRO A 4 -11.07 17.49 10.22
CA PRO A 4 -11.76 18.06 9.07
C PRO A 4 -10.94 17.76 7.81
N GLY A 5 -11.58 17.17 6.80
CA GLY A 5 -10.93 16.82 5.53
C GLY A 5 -10.36 15.40 5.44
N ILE A 6 -10.52 14.54 6.46
CA ILE A 6 -10.20 13.09 6.36
C ILE A 6 -11.47 12.26 6.35
N SER A 7 -11.63 11.43 5.30
CA SER A 7 -12.70 10.42 5.21
C SER A 7 -12.09 9.03 5.17
N VAL A 8 -12.58 8.09 5.99
CA VAL A 8 -12.05 6.71 6.09
C VAL A 8 -13.01 5.73 5.44
N PHE A 9 -12.49 4.77 4.67
CA PHE A 9 -13.28 3.74 3.99
C PHE A 9 -12.58 2.39 4.01
N ALA A 10 -13.39 1.33 3.90
CA ALA A 10 -12.94 -0.06 4.00
C ALA A 10 -12.52 -0.65 2.65
N GLU A 11 -12.96 -0.07 1.52
CA GLU A 11 -12.74 -0.62 0.18
C GLU A 11 -12.51 0.50 -0.83
N ILE A 12 -11.74 0.20 -1.88
CA ILE A 12 -11.52 1.08 -3.04
C ILE A 12 -11.53 0.25 -4.31
N GLU A 13 -11.82 0.91 -5.43
CA GLU A 13 -11.60 0.35 -6.75
C GLU A 13 -10.38 1.00 -7.41
N ILE A 14 -9.43 0.18 -7.84
CA ILE A 14 -8.27 0.61 -8.63
C ILE A 14 -8.30 -0.19 -9.93
N LEU A 15 -8.47 0.49 -11.06
CA LEU A 15 -8.45 -0.11 -12.40
C LEU A 15 -9.40 -1.31 -12.57
N GLY A 16 -10.65 -1.18 -12.08
CA GLY A 16 -11.66 -2.25 -12.17
C GLY A 16 -11.41 -3.45 -11.25
N GLN A 17 -10.51 -3.30 -10.28
CA GLN A 17 -10.25 -4.29 -9.24
C GLN A 17 -10.55 -3.70 -7.87
N THR A 18 -11.39 -4.39 -7.10
CA THR A 18 -11.71 -4.02 -5.72
C THR A 18 -10.57 -4.44 -4.80
N TYR A 19 -10.03 -3.47 -4.08
CA TYR A 19 -9.11 -3.66 -2.97
C TYR A 19 -9.87 -3.41 -1.67
N ARG A 20 -9.56 -4.21 -0.65
CA ARG A 20 -10.26 -4.17 0.64
C ARG A 20 -9.26 -3.94 1.75
N SER A 21 -9.72 -3.41 2.86
CA SER A 21 -8.93 -3.30 4.07
C SER A 21 -9.34 -4.36 5.10
N LYS A 22 -8.56 -4.48 6.17
CA LYS A 22 -8.88 -5.33 7.31
C LYS A 22 -10.20 -4.95 7.99
N ALA A 23 -10.64 -3.69 7.84
CA ALA A 23 -11.91 -3.20 8.33
C ALA A 23 -13.12 -3.67 7.48
N SER A 24 -12.91 -4.27 6.30
CA SER A 24 -13.98 -4.89 5.52
C SER A 24 -14.45 -6.20 6.16
N ARG A 25 -15.68 -6.61 5.85
CA ARG A 25 -16.27 -7.88 6.28
C ARG A 25 -15.53 -9.11 5.72
N THR A 26 -14.70 -8.92 4.69
CA THR A 26 -13.91 -9.98 4.04
C THR A 26 -12.45 -9.58 3.99
N THR A 27 -11.56 -10.54 4.29
CA THR A 27 -10.11 -10.38 4.17
C THR A 27 -9.60 -10.54 2.72
N ARG A 28 -10.46 -10.96 1.78
CA ARG A 28 -10.06 -11.08 0.37
C ARG A 28 -9.76 -9.70 -0.22
N GLY A 29 -8.50 -9.50 -0.60
CA GLY A 29 -8.01 -8.24 -1.18
C GLY A 29 -7.38 -7.27 -0.18
N CYS A 30 -7.16 -7.69 1.08
CA CYS A 30 -6.50 -6.88 2.11
C CYS A 30 -4.97 -6.96 2.11
N TYR A 31 -4.41 -7.99 1.48
CA TYR A 31 -2.97 -8.12 1.31
C TYR A 31 -2.55 -7.55 -0.03
N ILE A 32 -1.52 -6.72 -0.01
CA ILE A 32 -1.01 -6.01 -1.19
C ILE A 32 0.50 -6.16 -1.32
N LYS A 33 0.95 -6.09 -2.57
CA LYS A 33 2.37 -5.88 -2.91
C LYS A 33 2.54 -4.43 -3.32
N VAL A 34 3.55 -3.77 -2.77
CA VAL A 34 3.84 -2.34 -2.99
C VAL A 34 5.25 -2.20 -3.53
N ALA A 35 5.40 -1.36 -4.55
CA ALA A 35 6.72 -0.94 -5.03
C ALA A 35 7.22 0.18 -4.11
N CYS A 36 8.24 -0.11 -3.31
CA CYS A 36 8.93 0.88 -2.50
C CYS A 36 10.02 1.54 -3.35
N ASN A 37 10.13 2.86 -3.25
CA ASN A 37 11.21 3.58 -3.93
C ASN A 37 12.56 3.00 -3.46
N PRO A 38 13.50 2.78 -4.38
CA PRO A 38 14.81 2.28 -4.02
C PRO A 38 15.51 3.31 -3.12
N THR A 39 16.05 2.85 -2.01
CA THR A 39 16.85 3.70 -1.09
C THR A 39 18.14 4.18 -1.74
N ILE A 40 18.57 3.52 -2.82
CA ILE A 40 19.82 3.80 -3.56
C ILE A 40 19.44 4.13 -5.01
N PRO A 41 19.83 5.32 -5.53
CA PRO A 41 19.63 5.66 -6.94
C PRO A 41 20.21 4.60 -7.88
N GLY A 42 19.44 4.18 -8.88
CA GLY A 42 19.86 3.18 -9.86
C GLY A 42 19.63 1.71 -9.46
N LYS A 43 19.09 1.44 -8.25
CA LYS A 43 18.56 0.11 -7.92
C LYS A 43 17.10 -0.03 -8.29
N GLU A 44 16.70 -1.25 -8.61
CA GLU A 44 15.30 -1.64 -8.78
C GLU A 44 14.47 -1.38 -7.52
N ALA A 45 13.19 -1.05 -7.72
CA ALA A 45 12.25 -0.84 -6.63
C ALA A 45 12.11 -2.12 -5.78
N GLU A 46 12.26 -1.99 -4.46
CA GLU A 46 12.05 -3.10 -3.55
C GLU A 46 10.54 -3.37 -3.43
N MET A 47 10.13 -4.60 -3.66
CA MET A 47 8.73 -4.98 -3.51
C MET A 47 8.46 -5.46 -2.09
N ARG A 48 7.47 -4.86 -1.42
CA ARG A 48 7.11 -5.20 -0.03
C ARG A 48 5.67 -5.68 0.06
N ILE A 49 5.43 -6.66 0.94
CA ILE A 49 4.09 -7.14 1.26
C ILE A 49 3.56 -6.49 2.54
N GLY A 50 2.30 -6.06 2.51
CA GLY A 50 1.60 -5.51 3.67
C GLY A 50 0.12 -5.85 3.69
N GLU A 51 -0.48 -5.71 4.87
CA GLU A 51 -1.93 -5.79 5.07
C GLU A 51 -2.50 -4.37 5.24
N VAL A 52 -3.43 -4.00 4.35
CA VAL A 52 -4.14 -2.73 4.44
C VAL A 52 -5.10 -2.80 5.62
N GLN A 53 -4.97 -1.85 6.55
CA GLN A 53 -5.86 -1.76 7.71
C GLN A 53 -7.11 -0.93 7.39
N TYR A 54 -6.92 0.20 6.73
CA TYR A 54 -7.97 1.07 6.21
C TYR A 54 -7.43 1.97 5.11
N TYR A 55 -8.34 2.51 4.31
CA TYR A 55 -8.04 3.58 3.37
C TYR A 55 -8.61 4.89 3.89
N PHE A 56 -8.04 5.99 3.44
CA PHE A 56 -8.58 7.31 3.74
C PHE A 56 -8.30 8.30 2.62
N SER A 57 -9.21 9.26 2.43
CA SER A 57 -8.96 10.44 1.63
C SER A 57 -8.55 11.59 2.52
N HIS A 58 -7.71 12.47 1.99
CA HIS A 58 -7.30 13.69 2.66
C HIS A 58 -7.33 14.84 1.67
N GLN A 59 -8.06 15.89 2.01
CA GLN A 59 -8.06 17.15 1.27
C GLN A 59 -6.82 17.95 1.62
N LEU A 60 -5.85 17.99 0.70
CA LEU A 60 -4.64 18.78 0.90
C LEU A 60 -4.92 20.24 0.58
N GLN A 61 -4.72 21.11 1.57
CA GLN A 61 -4.65 22.54 1.34
C GLN A 61 -3.25 22.90 0.85
N MET A 62 -3.13 23.23 -0.43
CA MET A 62 -1.88 23.73 -0.99
C MET A 62 -1.50 25.04 -0.29
N LYS A 63 -0.25 25.12 0.22
CA LYS A 63 0.27 26.36 0.79
C LYS A 63 0.35 27.41 -0.31
N LYS A 64 -0.07 28.64 0.02
CA LYS A 64 0.10 29.79 -0.87
C LYS A 64 1.59 29.96 -1.19
N THR A 65 1.93 29.97 -2.47
CA THR A 65 3.29 30.18 -2.94
C THR A 65 3.36 31.46 -3.76
N ILE A 66 4.39 32.27 -3.52
CA ILE A 66 4.68 33.45 -4.34
C ILE A 66 5.40 32.93 -5.57
N ILE A 67 4.82 33.12 -6.75
CA ILE A 67 5.48 32.82 -8.02
C ILE A 67 6.49 33.94 -8.38
N PRO A 68 7.50 33.67 -9.23
CA PRO A 68 8.63 34.58 -9.47
C PRO A 68 8.27 36.00 -9.93
N ASN A 69 7.05 36.21 -10.42
CA ASN A 69 6.50 37.51 -10.83
C ASN A 69 5.78 38.26 -9.68
N GLY A 70 5.94 37.84 -8.43
CA GLY A 70 5.34 38.47 -7.26
C GLY A 70 3.85 38.18 -7.06
N ARG A 71 3.21 37.41 -7.95
CA ARG A 71 1.81 37.01 -7.78
C ARG A 71 1.69 35.90 -6.75
N VAL A 72 0.63 35.94 -5.95
CA VAL A 72 0.30 34.87 -5.01
C VAL A 72 -0.47 33.79 -5.76
N PHE A 73 0.12 32.61 -5.89
CA PHE A 73 -0.62 31.42 -6.29
C PHE A 73 -1.33 30.86 -5.07
N ALA A 74 -2.65 31.04 -5.04
CA ALA A 74 -3.53 30.44 -4.06
C ALA A 74 -4.47 29.47 -4.81
N PRO A 75 -4.23 28.15 -4.74
CA PRO A 75 -5.16 27.18 -5.29
C PRO A 75 -6.50 27.31 -4.58
N ASN A 76 -7.55 27.59 -5.35
CA ASN A 76 -8.93 27.60 -4.84
C ASN A 76 -9.53 26.18 -4.77
N ALA A 77 -8.77 25.16 -5.17
CA ALA A 77 -9.18 23.76 -5.16
C ALA A 77 -8.42 22.99 -4.07
N PHE A 78 -9.16 22.19 -3.31
CA PHE A 78 -8.57 21.13 -2.50
C PHE A 78 -8.29 19.95 -3.42
N ASP A 79 -7.05 19.47 -3.44
CA ASP A 79 -6.75 18.20 -4.09
C ASP A 79 -7.08 17.08 -3.11
N GLU A 80 -8.04 16.22 -3.48
CA GLU A 80 -8.37 15.04 -2.71
C GLU A 80 -7.39 13.92 -3.05
N HIS A 81 -6.62 13.47 -2.06
CA HIS A 81 -5.65 12.40 -2.21
C HIS A 81 -6.07 11.17 -1.44
N LEU A 82 -5.94 10.01 -2.08
CA LEU A 82 -6.27 8.70 -1.49
C LEU A 82 -5.01 8.01 -0.96
N PHE A 83 -5.08 7.57 0.28
CA PHE A 83 -4.01 6.88 0.99
C PHE A 83 -4.50 5.56 1.57
N ALA A 84 -3.55 4.67 1.82
CA ALA A 84 -3.74 3.44 2.56
C ALA A 84 -2.86 3.47 3.82
N PHE A 85 -3.43 3.06 4.97
CA PHE A 85 -2.64 2.68 6.13
C PHE A 85 -2.38 1.17 6.08
N VAL A 86 -1.11 0.80 6.06
CA VAL A 86 -0.63 -0.55 5.77
C VAL A 86 0.30 -1.02 6.88
N ARG A 87 0.08 -2.24 7.37
CA ARG A 87 0.98 -2.92 8.30
C ARG A 87 1.91 -3.83 7.52
N TRP A 88 3.21 -3.61 7.66
CA TRP A 88 4.25 -4.36 6.96
C TRP A 88 4.61 -5.65 7.71
N TYR A 89 4.71 -6.76 7.00
CA TYR A 89 5.20 -8.01 7.58
C TYR A 89 6.72 -7.95 7.82
N ASN A 90 7.19 -8.67 8.85
CA ASN A 90 8.62 -8.83 9.10
C ASN A 90 9.25 -9.77 8.08
N ALA A 91 10.42 -9.37 7.58
CA ALA A 91 11.24 -10.22 6.72
C ALA A 91 11.47 -11.59 7.38
N PRO A 92 11.60 -12.67 6.59
CA PRO A 92 11.82 -13.99 7.16
C PRO A 92 13.21 -14.05 7.80
N LEU A 93 13.32 -14.78 8.92
CA LEU A 93 14.60 -14.97 9.62
C LEU A 93 15.59 -15.76 8.76
N HIS A 94 15.08 -16.65 7.92
CA HIS A 94 15.86 -17.50 7.04
C HIS A 94 15.31 -17.41 5.61
N PRO A 95 16.19 -17.28 4.59
CA PRO A 95 15.76 -17.30 3.20
C PRO A 95 15.23 -18.70 2.86
N PHE A 96 13.95 -18.79 2.51
CA PHE A 96 13.35 -20.04 2.05
C PHE A 96 13.49 -20.16 0.53
N ARG A 97 14.41 -21.00 0.07
CA ARG A 97 14.61 -21.29 -1.36
C ARG A 97 13.65 -22.39 -1.78
N GLY A 98 12.72 -22.09 -2.69
CA GLY A 98 11.78 -23.09 -3.22
C GLY A 98 10.54 -22.52 -3.91
N PHE A 99 10.13 -21.29 -3.55
CA PHE A 99 8.96 -20.64 -4.15
C PHE A 99 9.31 -19.46 -5.07
N GLU A 100 10.61 -19.21 -5.30
CA GLU A 100 11.11 -18.10 -6.11
C GLU A 100 10.55 -18.15 -7.55
N CYS A 101 10.44 -19.36 -8.12
CA CYS A 101 9.89 -19.60 -9.46
C CYS A 101 8.41 -19.21 -9.59
N LEU A 102 7.67 -19.12 -8.47
CA LEU A 102 6.25 -18.73 -8.44
C LEU A 102 6.07 -17.23 -8.16
N GLY A 103 7.18 -16.48 -7.99
CA GLY A 103 7.14 -15.09 -7.55
C GLY A 103 6.54 -14.93 -6.14
N ALA A 104 6.49 -16.00 -5.36
CA ALA A 104 5.94 -16.00 -4.01
C ALA A 104 6.88 -15.27 -3.06
N ALA A 105 6.32 -14.66 -2.04
CA ALA A 105 7.09 -14.00 -0.99
C ALA A 105 6.83 -14.65 0.36
N TYR A 106 7.89 -14.88 1.13
CA TYR A 106 7.87 -15.53 2.42
C TYR A 106 8.15 -14.51 3.52
N TYR A 107 7.30 -14.45 4.55
CA TYR A 107 7.44 -13.51 5.66
C TYR A 107 7.09 -14.17 6.98
N HIS A 108 7.65 -13.67 8.08
CA HIS A 108 7.19 -14.03 9.41
C HIS A 108 5.79 -13.45 9.65
N ASN A 109 4.91 -14.20 10.31
CA ASN A 109 3.54 -13.79 10.63
C ASN A 109 3.49 -12.83 11.82
N SER A 110 4.23 -11.74 11.71
CA SER A 110 4.16 -10.61 12.63
C SER A 110 4.43 -9.32 11.88
N PHE A 111 3.86 -8.24 12.38
CA PHE A 111 4.03 -6.92 11.79
C PHE A 111 5.23 -6.19 12.37
N ARG A 112 5.86 -5.38 11.53
CA ARG A 112 6.77 -4.32 11.97
C ARG A 112 6.02 -3.29 12.82
N PRO A 113 6.72 -2.55 13.71
CA PRO A 113 6.16 -1.37 14.35
C PRO A 113 5.58 -0.39 13.32
N ALA A 114 4.48 0.28 13.67
CA ALA A 114 3.91 1.28 12.76
C ALA A 114 4.84 2.50 12.71
N GLY A 115 5.14 2.96 11.50
CA GLY A 115 5.93 4.14 11.24
C GLY A 115 5.29 5.02 10.16
N SER A 116 5.98 6.10 9.79
CA SER A 116 5.54 6.98 8.70
C SER A 116 5.46 6.25 7.35
N ASP A 117 6.26 5.19 7.16
CA ASP A 117 6.24 4.36 5.96
C ASP A 117 5.00 3.44 5.85
N CYS A 118 4.15 3.41 6.87
CA CYS A 118 2.88 2.67 6.86
C CYS A 118 1.75 3.46 6.17
N ILE A 119 1.95 4.74 5.84
CA ILE A 119 1.01 5.53 5.06
C ILE A 119 1.57 5.69 3.65
N LEU A 120 0.80 5.27 2.63
CA LEU A 120 1.22 5.42 1.24
C LEU A 120 0.07 5.82 0.32
N PRO A 121 0.33 6.58 -0.75
CA PRO A 121 -0.65 6.85 -1.80
C PRO A 121 -1.10 5.54 -2.44
N VAL A 122 -2.40 5.38 -2.69
CA VAL A 122 -2.95 4.14 -3.26
C VAL A 122 -2.37 3.80 -4.65
N SER A 123 -1.83 4.80 -5.36
CA SER A 123 -1.12 4.62 -6.64
C SER A 123 0.16 3.79 -6.54
N ARG A 124 0.73 3.61 -5.33
CA ARG A 124 1.90 2.74 -5.11
C ARG A 124 1.54 1.26 -4.96
N ILE A 125 0.26 0.93 -4.84
CA ILE A 125 -0.21 -0.45 -4.76
C ILE A 125 0.02 -1.11 -6.11
N PHE A 126 0.88 -2.14 -6.14
CA PHE A 126 1.21 -2.84 -7.38
C PHE A 126 0.15 -3.90 -7.71
N THR A 127 -0.21 -4.76 -6.76
CA THR A 127 -1.27 -5.77 -6.93
C THR A 127 -1.78 -6.28 -5.58
N CYS A 128 -2.94 -6.94 -5.57
CA CYS A 128 -3.35 -7.80 -4.46
C CYS A 128 -2.49 -9.06 -4.38
N VAL A 129 -2.34 -9.62 -3.19
CA VAL A 129 -1.73 -10.94 -3.00
C VAL A 129 -2.67 -11.87 -2.26
N ALA A 130 -2.64 -13.16 -2.59
CA ALA A 130 -3.23 -14.20 -1.75
C ALA A 130 -2.26 -14.54 -0.62
N MET A 131 -2.80 -14.93 0.54
CA MET A 131 -2.01 -15.30 1.71
C MET A 131 -2.38 -16.72 2.15
N LYS A 132 -1.37 -17.52 2.48
CA LYS A 132 -1.52 -18.84 3.09
C LYS A 132 -0.73 -18.90 4.39
N GLN A 133 -1.41 -19.29 5.47
CA GLN A 133 -0.81 -19.58 6.78
C GLN A 133 -0.54 -21.08 6.95
N GLY A 134 0.15 -21.42 8.04
CA GLY A 134 0.43 -22.81 8.44
C GLY A 134 1.80 -23.31 8.02
N TYR A 135 2.75 -22.40 7.76
CA TYR A 135 4.15 -22.76 7.49
C TYR A 135 4.96 -22.77 8.79
N PRO A 136 6.09 -23.52 8.83
CA PRO A 136 6.96 -23.59 10.01
C PRO A 136 7.41 -22.24 10.54
N ASP A 137 7.78 -22.20 11.82
CA ASP A 137 8.30 -21.01 12.51
C ASP A 137 7.37 -19.78 12.40
N ASN A 138 6.05 -20.03 12.39
CA ASN A 138 5.02 -18.99 12.29
C ASN A 138 5.19 -18.08 11.06
N HIS A 139 5.38 -18.67 9.89
CA HIS A 139 5.48 -17.93 8.63
C HIS A 139 4.21 -18.00 7.78
N VAL A 140 4.17 -17.08 6.83
CA VAL A 140 3.12 -16.96 5.81
C VAL A 140 3.74 -16.85 4.43
N VAL A 141 3.06 -17.43 3.45
CA VAL A 141 3.40 -17.33 2.03
C VAL A 141 2.40 -16.41 1.35
N PHE A 142 2.92 -15.51 0.52
CA PHE A 142 2.13 -14.62 -0.32
C PHE A 142 2.34 -14.92 -1.80
N LEU A 143 1.26 -14.99 -2.54
CA LEU A 143 1.28 -15.18 -4.00
C LEU A 143 0.64 -13.97 -4.68
N PRO A 144 1.35 -13.29 -5.60
CA PRO A 144 0.78 -12.16 -6.34
C PRO A 144 -0.40 -12.62 -7.18
N LEU A 145 -1.51 -11.90 -7.08
CA LEU A 145 -2.66 -12.14 -7.94
C LEU A 145 -2.46 -11.39 -9.27
N PRO A 146 -2.93 -11.96 -10.40
CA PRO A 146 -2.92 -11.28 -11.68
C PRO A 146 -3.61 -9.92 -11.57
N ARG A 147 -2.98 -8.88 -12.13
CA ARG A 147 -3.63 -7.59 -12.29
C ARG A 147 -4.63 -7.72 -13.43
N LYS A 148 -5.82 -7.16 -13.26
CA LYS A 148 -6.65 -6.83 -14.41
C LYS A 148 -5.96 -5.69 -15.15
N THR A 149 -5.27 -5.99 -16.24
CA THR A 149 -5.00 -5.00 -17.27
C THR A 149 -6.27 -4.89 -18.10
N ILE A 150 -6.97 -3.77 -17.99
CA ILE A 150 -7.96 -3.40 -18.98
C ILE A 150 -7.14 -3.17 -20.25
N GLY A 151 -7.26 -4.04 -21.25
CA GLY A 151 -6.61 -3.85 -22.54
C GLY A 151 -7.11 -2.52 -23.11
N LEU A 152 -6.17 -1.61 -23.39
CA LEU A 152 -6.42 -0.45 -24.23
C LEU A 152 -6.21 -0.88 -25.68
#